data_AF-A0A972SXI4-F1
#
_entry.id   AF-A0A972SXI4-F1
#
_cell.length_a   1.000
_cell.length_b   1.000
_cell.length_c   1.000
_cell.angle_alpha   90.00
_cell.angle_beta   90.00
_cell.angle_gamma   90.00
#
_symmetry.space_group_name_H-M   'P 1'
#
loop_
_entity.id
_entity.type
_entity.pdbx_description
1 polymer ?
#
loop_
_entity_poly.entity_id
_entity_poly.type
_entity_poly.pdbx_seq_one_letter_code
_entity_poly.pdbx_strand_id
1 'polypeptide(L)'
;MKLVKKLKRLKEELENRLQRLYDCYGDLSTTGLDADIRKKITAKYRFYTYRASILSSPGIIPVIKKILPSPWLYNITVLRSYPALIPDLVRILENESSEYLKYVAIWALGEMKPNCSNAVSALTKILFFDESLGIKLMASQSLLKIDYWDGFDWERLEQEILKMQKIPRLLKNLILIWGRSGSDKLKLNWMRALEKMKM
;
A
#
# COMPACT_ATOMS: atom_id res chain seq x y z
N MET A 1 31.93 -4.28 -17.47
CA MET A 1 32.51 -4.00 -16.12
C MET A 1 32.43 -2.52 -15.66
N LYS A 2 32.72 -1.52 -16.50
CA LYS A 2 32.69 -0.08 -16.12
C LYS A 2 31.30 0.44 -15.70
N LEU A 3 30.24 0.01 -16.39
CA LEU A 3 28.85 0.43 -16.10
C LEU A 3 28.36 -0.07 -14.74
N VAL A 4 28.60 -1.34 -14.40
CA VAL A 4 28.21 -1.96 -13.13
C VAL A 4 28.87 -1.23 -11.94
N LYS A 5 30.16 -0.92 -12.04
CA LYS A 5 30.88 -0.13 -11.01
C LYS A 5 30.30 1.28 -10.85
N LYS A 6 29.97 1.95 -11.96
CA LYS A 6 29.31 3.27 -11.92
C LYS A 6 27.94 3.20 -11.26
N LEU A 7 27.13 2.19 -11.58
CA LEU A 7 25.81 2.01 -10.98
C LEU A 7 25.90 1.74 -9.48
N LYS A 8 26.82 0.88 -9.04
CA LYS A 8 27.05 0.60 -7.62
C LYS A 8 27.41 1.88 -6.85
N ARG A 9 28.39 2.64 -7.34
CA ARG A 9 28.79 3.93 -6.75
C ARG A 9 27.62 4.90 -6.64
N LEU A 10 26.76 4.95 -7.65
CA LEU A 10 25.64 5.87 -7.70
C LEU A 10 24.52 5.47 -6.70
N LYS A 11 24.32 4.17 -6.46
CA LYS A 11 23.45 3.65 -5.39
C LYS A 11 23.98 4.03 -4.01
N GLU A 12 25.25 3.75 -3.75
CA GLU A 12 25.91 4.09 -2.47
C GLU A 12 25.87 5.60 -2.20
N GLU A 13 26.13 6.43 -3.23
CA GLU A 13 26.06 7.87 -3.08
C GLU A 13 24.64 8.35 -2.75
N LEU A 14 23.63 7.77 -3.40
CA LEU A 14 22.23 8.08 -3.12
C LEU A 14 21.85 7.69 -1.68
N GLU A 15 22.23 6.49 -1.24
CA GLU A 15 22.00 6.01 0.12
C GLU A 15 22.65 6.93 1.15
N ASN A 16 23.92 7.27 0.96
CA ASN A 16 24.66 8.16 1.84
C ASN A 16 24.12 9.59 1.86
N ARG A 17 23.58 10.08 0.73
CA ARG A 17 22.98 11.43 0.66
C ARG A 17 21.63 11.47 1.38
N LEU A 18 20.81 10.44 1.23
CA LEU A 18 19.53 10.35 1.93
C LEU A 18 19.73 10.16 3.44
N GLN A 19 20.67 9.29 3.85
CA GLN A 19 21.03 9.10 5.25
C GLN A 19 21.50 10.42 5.88
N ARG A 20 22.45 11.12 5.25
CA ARG A 20 22.91 12.44 5.72
C ARG A 20 21.79 13.47 5.81
N LEU A 21 20.87 13.48 4.84
CA LEU A 21 19.71 14.38 4.90
C LEU A 21 18.85 14.10 6.14
N TYR A 22 18.65 12.82 6.46
CA TYR A 22 17.94 12.41 7.67
C TYR A 22 18.70 12.73 8.95
N ASP A 23 20.02 12.51 8.99
CA ASP A 23 20.82 12.80 10.17
C ASP A 23 20.85 14.29 10.50
N CYS A 24 20.82 15.16 9.48
CA CYS A 24 20.79 16.60 9.68
C CYS A 24 19.42 17.16 10.06
N TYR A 25 18.34 16.59 9.53
CA TYR A 25 17.02 17.23 9.59
C TYR A 25 15.89 16.35 10.13
N GLY A 26 16.07 15.05 10.25
CA GLY A 26 15.08 14.12 10.79
C GLY A 26 13.68 14.31 10.19
N ASP A 27 12.66 14.24 11.05
CA ASP A 27 11.31 14.66 10.73
C ASP A 27 11.20 16.19 10.73
N LEU A 28 10.86 16.77 9.59
CA LEU A 28 10.79 18.22 9.42
C LEU A 28 9.66 18.87 10.23
N SER A 29 8.69 18.10 10.73
CA SER A 29 7.59 18.62 11.55
C SER A 29 8.09 19.29 12.85
N THR A 30 9.24 18.85 13.37
CA THR A 30 9.77 19.27 14.69
C THR A 30 10.93 20.28 14.61
N THR A 31 11.41 20.61 13.42
CA THR A 31 12.75 21.18 13.23
C THR A 31 12.88 22.70 13.40
N GLY A 32 11.81 23.43 13.69
CA GLY A 32 11.84 24.91 13.79
C GLY A 32 12.32 25.63 12.52
N LEU A 33 12.45 24.92 11.39
CA LEU A 33 13.01 25.45 10.16
C LEU A 33 12.07 26.45 9.50
N ASP A 34 12.69 27.48 8.90
CA ASP A 34 12.07 28.38 7.95
C ASP A 34 11.33 27.63 6.83
N ALA A 35 10.22 28.20 6.36
CA ALA A 35 9.32 27.57 5.41
C ALA A 35 9.99 27.29 4.04
N ASP A 36 10.84 28.20 3.56
CA ASP A 36 11.56 28.03 2.29
C ASP A 36 12.63 26.93 2.41
N ILE A 37 13.36 26.92 3.53
CA ILE A 37 14.33 25.86 3.83
C ILE A 37 13.65 24.50 3.93
N ARG A 38 12.52 24.41 4.64
CA ARG A 38 11.72 23.18 4.78
C ARG A 38 11.25 22.67 3.43
N LYS A 39 10.78 23.56 2.55
CA LYS A 39 10.35 23.21 1.18
C LYS A 39 11.51 22.62 0.37
N LYS A 40 12.70 23.23 0.43
CA LYS A 40 13.91 22.75 -0.24
C LYS A 40 14.34 21.38 0.27
N ILE A 41 14.30 21.14 1.58
CA ILE A 41 14.67 19.83 2.17
C ILE A 41 13.64 18.76 1.83
N THR A 42 12.35 19.08 1.90
CA THR A 42 11.26 18.16 1.49
C THR A 42 11.45 17.72 0.03
N ALA A 43 11.79 18.65 -0.87
CA ALA A 43 12.07 18.33 -2.27
C ALA A 43 13.25 17.36 -2.42
N LYS A 44 14.31 17.52 -1.61
CA LYS A 44 15.46 16.61 -1.61
C LYS A 44 15.09 15.20 -1.14
N TYR A 45 14.29 15.06 -0.07
CA TYR A 45 13.82 13.74 0.36
C TYR A 45 13.03 13.04 -0.76
N ARG A 46 12.06 13.74 -1.37
CA ARG A 46 11.27 13.20 -2.48
C ARG A 46 12.14 12.82 -3.68
N PHE A 47 13.12 13.64 -4.00
CA PHE A 47 14.06 13.36 -5.09
C PHE A 47 14.85 12.08 -4.84
N TYR A 48 15.46 11.92 -3.66
CA TYR A 48 16.25 10.73 -3.35
C TYR A 48 15.41 9.47 -3.25
N THR A 49 14.21 9.55 -2.67
CA THR A 49 13.31 8.39 -2.56
C THR A 49 12.72 7.96 -3.91
N TYR A 50 12.43 8.91 -4.81
CA TYR A 50 12.10 8.60 -6.21
C TYR A 50 13.25 7.94 -6.95
N ARG A 51 14.47 8.47 -6.81
CA ARG A 51 15.65 7.87 -7.43
C ARG A 51 15.96 6.48 -6.88
N ALA A 52 15.71 6.26 -5.59
CA ALA A 52 15.83 4.95 -4.96
C ALA A 52 14.88 3.94 -5.60
N SER A 53 13.62 4.32 -5.86
CA SER A 53 12.63 3.43 -6.48
C SER A 53 13.08 2.97 -7.87
N ILE A 54 13.66 3.86 -8.68
CA ILE A 54 14.19 3.54 -10.00
C ILE A 54 15.43 2.64 -9.93
N LEU A 55 16.35 2.93 -9.02
CA LEU A 55 17.66 2.27 -8.99
C LEU A 55 17.68 0.95 -8.22
N SER A 56 16.63 0.64 -7.44
CA SER A 56 16.57 -0.53 -6.54
C SER A 56 17.77 -0.53 -5.57
N SER A 57 17.75 0.40 -4.61
CA SER A 57 18.82 0.64 -3.64
C SER A 57 18.35 0.29 -2.23
N PRO A 58 18.43 -0.98 -1.79
CA PRO A 58 17.80 -1.41 -0.54
C PRO A 58 18.42 -0.79 0.72
N GLY A 59 19.62 -0.21 0.65
CA GLY A 59 20.27 0.46 1.80
C GLY A 59 19.51 1.70 2.29
N ILE A 60 18.55 2.22 1.53
CA ILE A 60 17.68 3.33 1.96
C ILE A 60 16.53 2.91 2.87
N ILE A 61 16.19 1.61 2.93
CA ILE A 61 15.03 1.10 3.68
C ILE A 61 15.02 1.57 5.15
N PRO A 62 16.15 1.56 5.90
CA PRO A 62 16.17 2.07 7.27
C PRO A 62 15.71 3.52 7.38
N VAL A 63 16.10 4.39 6.44
CA VAL A 63 15.64 5.79 6.42
C VAL A 63 14.16 5.86 6.07
N ILE A 64 13.69 5.08 5.08
CA ILE A 64 12.26 5.04 4.71
C ILE A 64 11.39 4.70 5.91
N LYS A 65 11.75 3.67 6.69
CA LYS A 65 11.00 3.30 7.89
C LYS A 65 10.87 4.46 8.89
N LYS A 66 11.94 5.25 9.05
CA LYS A 66 11.94 6.40 9.97
C LYS A 66 11.06 7.56 9.48
N ILE A 67 10.96 7.77 8.17
CA ILE A 67 10.12 8.84 7.58
C ILE A 67 8.73 8.36 7.16
N LEU A 68 8.41 7.08 7.34
CA LEU A 68 7.16 6.46 6.93
C LEU A 68 5.92 7.15 7.52
N PRO A 69 5.92 7.61 8.80
CA PRO A 69 4.80 8.39 9.37
C PRO A 69 4.59 9.77 8.71
N SER A 70 5.51 10.22 7.86
CA SER A 70 5.51 11.55 7.23
C SER A 70 5.48 11.42 5.69
N PRO A 71 4.33 11.09 5.06
CA PRO A 71 4.27 10.75 3.62
C PRO A 71 4.64 11.89 2.69
N TRP A 72 4.54 13.13 3.18
CA TRP A 72 4.98 14.30 2.44
C TRP A 72 6.50 14.36 2.26
N LEU A 73 7.30 13.61 3.04
CA LEU A 73 8.76 13.60 2.91
C LEU A 73 9.21 12.72 1.75
N TYR A 74 8.56 11.59 1.45
CA TYR A 74 9.04 10.67 0.43
C TYR A 74 8.15 10.64 -0.83
N ASN A 75 8.72 10.17 -1.92
CA ASN A 75 7.96 9.80 -3.11
C ASN A 75 7.30 8.43 -2.86
N ILE A 76 5.98 8.36 -2.90
CA ILE A 76 5.21 7.15 -2.56
C ILE A 76 5.59 5.91 -3.38
N THR A 77 6.09 6.08 -4.61
CA THR A 77 6.53 4.95 -5.46
C THR A 77 7.70 4.16 -4.86
N VAL A 78 8.43 4.77 -3.90
CA VAL A 78 9.46 4.07 -3.14
C VAL A 78 8.88 2.88 -2.39
N LEU A 79 7.67 3.00 -1.82
CA LEU A 79 7.06 1.96 -1.00
C LEU A 79 6.84 0.66 -1.80
N ARG A 80 6.19 0.76 -2.96
CA ARG A 80 5.93 -0.41 -3.83
C ARG A 80 7.17 -1.08 -4.40
N SER A 81 8.33 -0.43 -4.28
CA SER A 81 9.61 -0.93 -4.83
C SER A 81 10.38 -1.80 -3.83
N TYR A 82 9.96 -1.84 -2.56
CA TYR A 82 10.66 -2.57 -1.50
C TYR A 82 9.71 -3.48 -0.71
N PRO A 83 9.57 -4.76 -1.09
CA PRO A 83 8.75 -5.74 -0.36
C PRO A 83 9.08 -5.87 1.13
N ALA A 84 10.33 -5.57 1.53
CA ALA A 84 10.75 -5.53 2.93
C ALA A 84 9.98 -4.51 3.80
N LEU A 85 9.21 -3.60 3.19
CA LEU A 85 8.33 -2.66 3.88
C LEU A 85 6.93 -3.22 4.18
N ILE A 86 6.55 -4.39 3.64
CA ILE A 86 5.22 -4.98 3.87
C ILE A 86 4.84 -5.01 5.36
N PRO A 87 5.70 -5.48 6.30
CA PRO A 87 5.34 -5.49 7.72
C PRO A 87 5.04 -4.10 8.30
N ASP A 88 5.78 -3.08 7.85
CA ASP A 88 5.58 -1.69 8.30
C ASP A 88 4.31 -1.08 7.70
N LEU A 89 3.98 -1.41 6.45
CA LEU A 89 2.72 -1.01 5.81
C LEU A 89 1.51 -1.69 6.45
N VAL A 90 1.60 -2.98 6.78
CA VAL A 90 0.55 -3.70 7.52
C VAL A 90 0.35 -3.09 8.90
N ARG A 91 1.44 -2.74 9.61
CA ARG A 91 1.35 -2.06 10.91
C ARG A 91 0.61 -0.72 10.82
N ILE A 92 0.78 0.04 9.73
CA ILE A 92 0.03 1.27 9.50
C ILE A 92 -1.47 0.98 9.38
N LEU A 93 -1.86 -0.08 8.66
CA LEU A 93 -3.27 -0.44 8.53
C LEU A 93 -3.91 -0.82 9.87
N GLU A 94 -3.15 -1.48 10.75
CA GLU A 94 -3.65 -2.01 12.02
C GLU A 94 -3.66 -0.96 13.14
N ASN A 95 -2.70 -0.03 13.16
CA ASN A 95 -2.46 0.83 14.33
C ASN A 95 -2.67 2.33 14.08
N GLU A 96 -2.68 2.80 12.83
CA GLU A 96 -2.81 4.23 12.56
C GLU A 96 -4.26 4.68 12.41
N SER A 97 -4.59 5.83 12.99
CA SER A 97 -5.91 6.46 12.83
C SER A 97 -6.00 7.35 11.59
N SER A 98 -4.85 7.78 11.06
CA SER A 98 -4.78 8.64 9.88
C SER A 98 -5.23 7.89 8.63
N GLU A 99 -6.41 8.25 8.12
CA GLU A 99 -6.89 7.70 6.84
C GLU A 99 -5.89 7.93 5.71
N TYR A 100 -5.21 9.08 5.68
CA TYR A 100 -4.21 9.37 4.67
C TYR A 100 -3.04 8.37 4.69
N LEU A 101 -2.54 8.01 5.89
CA LEU A 101 -1.52 6.97 6.03
C LEU A 101 -2.05 5.61 5.59
N LYS A 102 -3.28 5.27 5.96
CA LYS A 102 -3.93 4.04 5.49
C LYS A 102 -4.05 4.02 3.96
N TYR A 103 -4.48 5.10 3.32
CA TYR A 103 -4.56 5.21 1.86
C TYR A 103 -3.20 4.96 1.20
N VAL A 104 -2.15 5.59 1.74
CA VAL A 104 -0.77 5.41 1.26
C VAL A 104 -0.34 3.95 1.36
N ALA A 105 -0.60 3.30 2.50
CA ALA A 105 -0.25 1.90 2.73
C ALA A 105 -1.07 0.94 1.84
N ILE A 106 -2.39 1.12 1.76
CA ILE A 106 -3.29 0.34 0.91
C ILE A 106 -2.85 0.41 -0.56
N TRP A 107 -2.56 1.62 -1.05
CA TRP A 107 -2.09 1.82 -2.42
C TRP A 107 -0.76 1.11 -2.66
N ALA A 108 0.21 1.28 -1.76
CA ALA A 108 1.53 0.68 -1.90
C ALA A 108 1.46 -0.85 -1.94
N LEU A 109 0.69 -1.46 -1.02
CA LEU A 109 0.52 -2.91 -0.95
C LEU A 109 -0.07 -3.52 -2.23
N GLY A 110 -1.04 -2.84 -2.86
CA GLY A 110 -1.64 -3.31 -4.11
C GLY A 110 -0.74 -3.16 -5.33
N GLU A 111 0.27 -2.29 -5.27
CA GLU A 111 1.20 -2.04 -6.38
C GLU A 111 2.50 -2.86 -6.29
N MET A 112 2.67 -3.66 -5.24
CA MET A 112 3.84 -4.52 -5.04
C MET A 112 3.73 -5.81 -5.88
N LYS A 113 4.80 -6.14 -6.62
CA LYS A 113 4.92 -7.37 -7.44
C LYS A 113 5.81 -8.44 -6.76
N PRO A 114 5.63 -9.73 -7.12
CA PRO A 114 4.77 -10.70 -6.43
C PRO A 114 5.34 -11.17 -5.07
N ASN A 115 4.47 -11.77 -4.24
CA ASN A 115 4.66 -12.24 -2.83
C ASN A 115 4.15 -11.30 -1.73
N CYS A 116 2.87 -10.94 -1.80
CA CYS A 116 2.20 -10.11 -0.80
C CYS A 116 1.07 -10.87 -0.05
N SER A 117 1.24 -12.15 0.28
CA SER A 117 0.21 -12.93 1.01
C SER A 117 -0.23 -12.22 2.31
N ASN A 118 0.73 -11.69 3.08
CA ASN A 118 0.45 -10.90 4.28
C ASN A 118 -0.35 -9.63 3.99
N ALA A 119 -0.22 -9.04 2.80
CA ALA A 119 -1.00 -7.88 2.39
C ALA A 119 -2.46 -8.24 2.13
N VAL A 120 -2.74 -9.41 1.55
CA VAL A 120 -4.12 -9.85 1.28
C VAL A 120 -4.90 -9.95 2.58
N SER A 121 -4.34 -10.60 3.60
CA SER A 121 -4.99 -10.72 4.91
C SER A 121 -5.29 -9.34 5.52
N ALA A 122 -4.32 -8.43 5.53
CA ALA A 122 -4.50 -7.09 6.07
C ALA A 122 -5.54 -6.27 5.30
N LEU A 123 -5.51 -6.29 3.96
CA LEU A 123 -6.49 -5.59 3.11
C LEU A 123 -7.89 -6.19 3.24
N THR A 124 -8.00 -7.50 3.46
CA THR A 124 -9.27 -8.20 3.69
C THR A 124 -9.91 -7.78 5.00
N LYS A 125 -9.11 -7.63 6.07
CA LYS A 125 -9.59 -7.04 7.34
C LYS A 125 -10.15 -5.63 7.10
N ILE A 126 -9.40 -4.77 6.40
CA ILE A 126 -9.88 -3.42 6.08
C ILE A 126 -11.20 -3.45 5.28
N LEU A 127 -11.36 -4.41 4.37
CA LEU A 127 -12.57 -4.54 3.56
C LEU A 127 -13.80 -4.92 4.40
N PHE A 128 -13.65 -5.76 5.42
CA PHE A 128 -14.76 -6.39 6.15
C PHE A 128 -15.11 -5.75 7.50
N PHE A 129 -14.23 -4.94 8.07
CA PHE A 129 -14.40 -4.34 9.40
C PHE A 129 -14.85 -2.87 9.34
N ASP A 130 -14.95 -2.21 10.50
CA ASP A 130 -15.50 -0.85 10.63
C ASP A 130 -14.50 0.21 10.20
N GLU A 131 -14.42 0.40 8.88
CA GLU A 131 -13.60 1.40 8.21
C GLU A 131 -14.49 2.29 7.34
N SER A 132 -14.03 3.51 7.07
CA SER A 132 -14.77 4.41 6.21
C SER A 132 -14.93 3.83 4.80
N LEU A 133 -16.00 4.26 4.12
CA LEU A 133 -16.30 3.77 2.78
C LEU A 133 -15.14 4.03 1.79
N GLY A 134 -14.44 5.17 1.94
CA GLY A 134 -13.28 5.50 1.11
C GLY A 134 -12.14 4.49 1.28
N ILE A 135 -11.84 4.13 2.53
CA ILE A 135 -10.83 3.13 2.88
C ILE A 135 -11.20 1.75 2.35
N LYS A 136 -12.46 1.30 2.49
CA LYS A 136 -12.97 0.04 1.93
C LYS A 136 -12.88 -0.01 0.41
N LEU A 137 -13.28 1.07 -0.27
CA LEU A 137 -13.15 1.20 -1.71
C LEU A 137 -11.69 1.04 -2.13
N MET A 138 -10.76 1.65 -1.41
CA MET A 138 -9.35 1.54 -1.75
C MET A 138 -8.77 0.17 -1.48
N ALA A 139 -9.15 -0.48 -0.37
CA ALA A 139 -8.74 -1.84 -0.07
C ALA A 139 -9.23 -2.82 -1.15
N SER A 140 -10.49 -2.71 -1.58
CA SER A 140 -11.04 -3.55 -2.64
C SER A 140 -10.34 -3.34 -4.00
N GLN A 141 -9.97 -2.10 -4.35
CA GLN A 141 -9.19 -1.83 -5.56
C GLN A 141 -7.76 -2.37 -5.47
N SER A 142 -7.14 -2.26 -4.29
CA SER A 142 -5.81 -2.77 -4.02
C SER A 142 -5.77 -4.30 -4.13
N LEU A 143 -6.73 -4.98 -3.52
CA LEU A 143 -6.91 -6.42 -3.63
C LEU A 143 -7.02 -6.89 -5.09
N LEU A 144 -7.80 -6.21 -5.94
CA LEU A 144 -7.93 -6.53 -7.37
C LEU A 144 -6.59 -6.45 -8.15
N LYS A 145 -5.56 -5.81 -7.62
CA LYS A 145 -4.24 -5.75 -8.26
C LYS A 145 -3.31 -6.89 -7.81
N ILE A 146 -3.69 -7.63 -6.77
CA ILE A 146 -2.91 -8.75 -6.26
C ILE A 146 -3.33 -10.03 -6.99
N ASP A 147 -2.35 -10.81 -7.45
CA ASP A 147 -2.59 -12.01 -8.26
C ASP A 147 -2.80 -13.29 -7.44
N TYR A 148 -2.36 -13.33 -6.18
CA TYR A 148 -2.40 -14.52 -5.33
C TYR A 148 -3.08 -14.27 -3.98
N TRP A 149 -4.08 -15.09 -3.65
CA TRP A 149 -5.06 -14.87 -2.58
C TRP A 149 -5.17 -16.11 -1.69
N ASP A 150 -4.21 -16.32 -0.81
CA ASP A 150 -4.24 -17.44 0.13
C ASP A 150 -5.13 -17.14 1.34
N GLY A 151 -5.92 -18.13 1.75
CA GLY A 151 -6.80 -18.04 2.93
C GLY A 151 -7.86 -16.93 2.90
N PHE A 152 -8.30 -16.49 1.71
CA PHE A 152 -9.31 -15.44 1.60
C PHE A 152 -10.71 -15.93 2.05
N ASP A 153 -11.39 -15.14 2.87
CA ASP A 153 -12.72 -15.45 3.41
C ASP A 153 -13.82 -15.11 2.39
N TRP A 154 -14.10 -16.06 1.50
CA TRP A 154 -15.10 -15.95 0.45
C TRP A 154 -16.53 -15.87 0.99
N GLU A 155 -16.83 -16.55 2.10
CA GLU A 155 -18.17 -16.53 2.70
C GLU A 155 -18.48 -15.14 3.25
N ARG A 156 -17.52 -14.51 3.94
CA ARG A 156 -17.69 -13.13 4.42
C ARG A 156 -17.83 -12.14 3.28
N LEU A 157 -17.09 -12.33 2.17
CA LEU A 157 -17.24 -11.49 0.99
C LEU A 157 -18.68 -11.52 0.45
N GLU A 158 -19.28 -12.70 0.38
CA GLU A 158 -20.67 -12.85 -0.07
C GLU A 158 -21.63 -12.07 0.83
N GLN A 159 -21.45 -12.14 2.15
CA GLN A 159 -22.23 -11.34 3.10
C GLN A 159 -22.05 -9.83 2.89
N GLU A 160 -20.84 -9.37 2.61
CA GLU A 160 -20.58 -7.96 2.33
C GLU A 160 -21.19 -7.52 0.99
N ILE A 161 -21.21 -8.37 -0.04
CA ILE A 161 -21.91 -8.07 -1.30
C ILE A 161 -23.41 -7.81 -1.05
N LEU A 162 -24.04 -8.63 -0.20
CA LEU A 162 -25.45 -8.47 0.17
C LEU A 162 -25.72 -7.16 0.92
N LYS A 163 -24.80 -6.71 1.79
CA LYS A 163 -24.93 -5.45 2.53
C LYS A 163 -24.69 -4.22 1.66
N MET A 164 -23.75 -4.29 0.71
CA MET A 164 -23.25 -3.14 -0.04
C MET A 164 -24.02 -2.88 -1.35
N GLN A 165 -25.21 -3.45 -1.52
CA GLN A 165 -26.02 -3.31 -2.75
C GLN A 165 -26.28 -1.86 -3.16
N LYS A 166 -26.40 -0.94 -2.19
CA LYS A 166 -26.64 0.48 -2.43
C LYS A 166 -25.38 1.31 -2.70
N ILE A 167 -24.21 0.66 -2.79
CA ILE A 167 -22.91 1.32 -2.99
C ILE A 167 -22.27 0.80 -4.29
N PRO A 168 -22.62 1.35 -5.47
CA PRO A 168 -22.33 0.73 -6.75
C PRO A 168 -20.84 0.47 -7.01
N ARG A 169 -19.97 1.40 -6.61
CA ARG A 169 -18.51 1.29 -6.82
C ARG A 169 -17.90 0.18 -5.97
N LEU A 170 -18.31 0.07 -4.71
CA LEU A 170 -17.79 -0.96 -3.82
C LEU A 170 -18.37 -2.32 -4.23
N LEU A 171 -19.67 -2.39 -4.48
CA LEU A 171 -20.35 -3.58 -4.96
C LEU A 171 -19.69 -4.16 -6.22
N LYS A 172 -19.39 -3.31 -7.21
CA LYS A 172 -18.66 -3.72 -8.42
C LYS A 172 -17.33 -4.39 -8.06
N ASN A 173 -16.55 -3.80 -7.18
CA ASN A 173 -15.26 -4.37 -6.79
C ASN A 173 -15.44 -5.71 -6.06
N LEU A 174 -16.38 -5.80 -5.12
CA LEU A 174 -16.66 -7.04 -4.39
C LEU A 174 -17.06 -8.18 -5.35
N ILE A 175 -17.90 -7.89 -6.36
CA ILE A 175 -18.30 -8.87 -7.39
C ILE A 175 -17.09 -9.29 -8.24
N LEU A 176 -16.23 -8.35 -8.64
CA LEU A 176 -15.01 -8.67 -9.40
C LEU A 176 -14.04 -9.53 -8.58
N ILE A 177 -13.94 -9.25 -7.28
CA ILE A 177 -13.16 -10.06 -6.35
C ILE A 177 -13.76 -11.47 -6.25
N TRP A 178 -15.07 -11.58 -6.04
CA TRP A 178 -15.77 -12.86 -5.95
C TRP A 178 -15.62 -13.70 -7.22
N GLY A 179 -15.60 -13.04 -8.39
CA GLY A 179 -15.32 -13.69 -9.67
C GLY A 179 -13.95 -14.38 -9.75
N ARG A 180 -13.01 -14.03 -8.87
CA ARG A 180 -11.69 -14.69 -8.74
C ARG A 180 -11.69 -15.93 -7.86
N SER A 181 -12.79 -16.25 -7.17
CA SER A 181 -12.86 -17.37 -6.22
C SER A 181 -12.58 -18.75 -6.83
N GLY A 182 -12.53 -18.88 -8.16
CA GLY A 182 -12.18 -20.11 -8.88
C GLY A 182 -13.11 -21.31 -8.65
N SER A 183 -14.05 -21.20 -7.71
CA SER A 183 -14.88 -22.29 -7.20
C SER A 183 -16.26 -22.24 -7.86
N ASP A 184 -16.51 -23.22 -8.73
CA ASP A 184 -17.82 -23.37 -9.37
C ASP A 184 -18.94 -23.70 -8.38
N LYS A 185 -18.58 -24.29 -7.22
CA LYS A 185 -19.52 -24.53 -6.11
C LYS A 185 -19.98 -23.23 -5.46
N LEU A 186 -19.07 -22.28 -5.21
CA LEU A 186 -19.41 -20.95 -4.69
C LEU A 186 -20.30 -20.20 -5.69
N LYS A 187 -19.95 -20.24 -6.98
CA LYS A 187 -20.77 -19.64 -8.05
C LYS A 187 -22.20 -20.17 -8.08
N LEU A 188 -22.38 -21.48 -8.01
CA LEU A 188 -23.70 -22.12 -8.06
C LEU A 188 -24.58 -21.76 -6.85
N ASN A 189 -23.99 -21.76 -5.65
CA ASN A 189 -24.70 -21.39 -4.43
C ASN A 189 -25.18 -19.94 -4.46
N TRP A 190 -24.36 -19.05 -5.00
CA TRP A 190 -24.68 -17.63 -5.08
C TRP A 190 -25.72 -17.30 -6.14
N MET A 191 -25.68 -17.97 -7.30
CA MET A 191 -26.75 -17.85 -8.30
C MET A 191 -28.11 -18.24 -7.72
N ARG A 192 -28.17 -19.33 -6.94
CA ARG A 192 -29.39 -19.73 -6.21
C ARG A 192 -29.82 -18.71 -5.15
N ALA A 193 -28.87 -18.06 -4.48
CA ALA A 193 -29.18 -17.01 -3.50
C ALA A 193 -29.79 -15.77 -4.16
N LEU A 194 -29.23 -15.32 -5.30
CA LEU A 194 -29.77 -14.21 -6.08
C LEU A 194 -31.18 -14.49 -6.62
N GLU A 195 -31.45 -15.72 -7.07
CA GLU A 195 -32.78 -16.14 -7.51
C GLU A 195 -33.81 -16.01 -6.38
N LYS A 196 -33.45 -16.41 -5.15
CA LYS A 196 -34.31 -16.25 -3.97
C LYS A 196 -34.53 -14.81 -3.54
N MET A 197 -33.60 -13.90 -3.86
CA MET A 197 -33.70 -12.48 -3.52
C MET A 197 -34.45 -11.65 -4.56
N LYS A 198 -34.71 -12.21 -5.74
CA LYS A 198 -35.56 -11.61 -6.79
C LYS A 198 -37.04 -11.99 -6.67
N MET A 199 -37.41 -12.78 -5.66
CA MET A 199 -38.78 -13.05 -5.21
C MET A 199 -39.14 -12.15 -4.04
#